data_AF-A0A0C9ZRK3-F1
#
_entry.id   AF-A0A0C9ZRK3-F1
#
_cell.length_a   1.000
_cell.length_b   1.000
_cell.length_c   1.000
_cell.angle_alpha   90.00
_cell.angle_beta   90.00
_cell.angle_gamma   90.00
#
_symmetry.space_group_name_H-M   'P 1'
#
loop_
_entity.id
_entity.type
_entity.pdbx_description
1 polymer ?
#
loop_
_entity_poly.entity_id
_entity_poly.type
_entity_poly.pdbx_seq_one_letter_code
_entity_poly.pdbx_strand_id
1 'polypeptide(L)'
;MYESNVMNIRQFNCTPHPYWLPNFMDVFTWSLPFVGEKKELEESDEENVVSQVTHPEEAVERRKIIENKILAVGRMARVFALLREESEKVSELKSIFGSSKLPYGTLALGTDSEGIKDAISGFEDA
;
A
#
# COMPACT_ATOMS: atom_id res chain seq x y z
N MET A 1 -15.50 -32.16 18.47
CA MET A 1 -16.75 -31.96 19.22
C MET A 1 -16.91 -33.13 20.16
N TYR A 2 -16.88 -32.89 21.47
CA TYR A 2 -17.12 -33.90 22.48
C TYR A 2 -18.60 -33.87 22.84
N GLU A 3 -19.30 -34.97 22.64
CA GLU A 3 -20.74 -35.03 22.86
C GLU A 3 -21.08 -36.41 23.43
N SER A 4 -21.96 -36.44 24.44
CA SER A 4 -22.43 -37.68 25.09
C SER A 4 -21.32 -38.63 25.55
N ASN A 5 -20.27 -38.10 26.19
CA ASN A 5 -19.10 -38.87 26.64
C ASN A 5 -18.31 -39.59 25.52
N VAL A 6 -18.52 -39.20 24.27
CA VAL A 6 -17.79 -39.72 23.11
C VAL A 6 -16.96 -38.59 22.50
N MET A 7 -15.65 -38.82 22.40
CA MET A 7 -14.73 -37.92 21.71
C MET A 7 -14.67 -38.27 20.22
N ASN A 8 -15.32 -37.47 19.38
CA ASN A 8 -15.26 -37.63 17.93
C ASN A 8 -14.09 -36.85 17.32
N ILE A 9 -13.21 -37.56 16.61
CA ILE A 9 -12.12 -36.97 15.83
C ILE A 9 -12.55 -36.90 14.37
N ARG A 10 -12.69 -35.67 13.84
CA ARG A 10 -12.96 -35.43 12.42
C ARG A 10 -11.67 -34.94 11.76
N GLN A 11 -11.27 -35.61 10.68
CA GLN A 11 -10.10 -35.23 9.89
C GLN A 11 -10.56 -34.36 8.72
N PHE A 12 -9.74 -33.37 8.37
CA PHE A 12 -9.98 -32.47 7.23
C PHE A 12 -8.73 -32.41 6.36
N ASN A 13 -8.92 -32.18 5.07
CA ASN A 13 -7.84 -31.96 4.11
C ASN A 13 -7.54 -30.47 3.96
N CYS A 14 -6.35 -30.15 3.43
CA CYS A 14 -6.05 -28.77 3.04
C CYS A 14 -6.95 -28.32 1.90
N THR A 15 -7.20 -27.01 1.83
CA THR A 15 -7.88 -26.36 0.71
C THR A 15 -6.95 -25.30 0.13
N PRO A 16 -7.00 -25.05 -1.19
CA PRO A 16 -6.15 -24.02 -1.80
C PRO A 16 -6.49 -22.66 -1.19
N HIS A 17 -5.46 -21.92 -0.79
CA HIS A 17 -5.58 -20.58 -0.22
C HIS A 17 -4.80 -19.57 -1.06
N PRO A 18 -5.17 -18.29 -1.05
CA PRO A 18 -4.42 -17.24 -1.75
C PRO A 18 -2.97 -17.20 -1.28
N TYR A 19 -2.08 -16.89 -2.20
CA TYR A 19 -0.67 -16.69 -1.90
C TYR A 19 -0.43 -15.24 -1.47
N TRP A 20 0.35 -15.09 -0.40
CA TRP A 20 0.82 -13.81 0.11
C TRP A 20 2.33 -13.86 0.24
N LEU A 21 2.99 -12.74 -0.05
CA LEU A 21 4.42 -12.63 0.16
C LEU A 21 4.76 -12.77 1.66
N PRO A 22 5.95 -13.30 2.00
CA PRO A 22 6.40 -13.37 3.39
C PRO A 22 6.24 -12.02 4.10
N ASN A 23 5.77 -12.05 5.34
CA ASN A 23 5.49 -10.86 6.16
C ASN A 23 4.54 -9.85 5.51
N PHE A 24 3.65 -10.31 4.61
CA PHE A 24 2.74 -9.44 3.85
C PHE A 24 3.47 -8.29 3.11
N MET A 25 4.70 -8.56 2.66
CA MET A 25 5.52 -7.58 1.96
C MET A 25 4.86 -7.17 0.65
N ASP A 26 4.93 -5.87 0.34
CA ASP A 26 4.46 -5.34 -0.95
C ASP A 26 5.36 -5.77 -2.12
N VAL A 27 4.76 -5.93 -3.29
CA VAL A 27 5.44 -6.41 -4.51
C VAL A 27 6.56 -5.45 -4.92
N PHE A 28 6.40 -4.15 -4.67
CA PHE A 28 7.46 -3.17 -4.97
C PHE A 28 8.68 -3.37 -4.07
N THR A 29 8.49 -3.45 -2.74
CA THR A 29 9.59 -3.72 -1.79
C THR A 29 10.30 -5.04 -2.12
N TRP A 30 9.54 -6.06 -2.52
CA TRP A 30 10.10 -7.35 -2.90
C TRP A 30 10.89 -7.32 -4.22
N SER A 31 10.42 -6.57 -5.22
CA SER A 31 11.00 -6.58 -6.57
C SER A 31 12.09 -5.53 -6.79
N LEU A 32 12.10 -4.43 -6.05
CA LEU A 32 13.04 -3.31 -6.23
C LEU A 32 14.52 -3.72 -6.24
N PRO A 33 15.00 -4.59 -5.33
CA PRO A 33 16.39 -5.05 -5.36
C PRO A 33 16.76 -5.69 -6.71
N PHE A 34 15.86 -6.51 -7.26
CA PHE A 34 16.07 -7.21 -8.52
C PHE A 34 15.91 -6.30 -9.75
N VAL A 35 15.01 -5.31 -9.68
CA VAL A 35 14.83 -4.32 -10.76
C VAL A 35 16.06 -3.43 -10.89
N GLY A 36 16.70 -3.05 -9.77
CA GLY A 36 17.95 -2.28 -9.79
C GLY A 36 19.10 -3.07 -10.40
N GLU A 37 19.31 -4.31 -9.95
CA GLU A 37 20.37 -5.20 -10.45
C GLU A 37 20.23 -5.47 -11.95
N LYS A 38 19.01 -5.71 -12.43
CA LYS A 38 18.78 -5.99 -13.85
C LYS A 38 19.03 -4.77 -14.75
N LYS A 39 18.73 -3.57 -14.25
CA LYS A 39 19.00 -2.32 -14.99
C LYS A 39 20.48 -1.98 -15.03
N GLU A 40 21.23 -2.21 -13.96
CA GLU A 40 22.67 -1.95 -13.95
C GLU A 40 23.42 -2.85 -14.95
N LEU A 41 22.97 -4.11 -15.11
CA LEU A 41 23.46 -5.01 -16.15
C LEU A 41 23.08 -4.53 -17.56
N GLU A 42 21.84 -4.10 -17.81
CA GLU A 42 21.43 -3.61 -19.13
C GLU A 42 22.08 -2.26 -19.50
N GLU A 43 22.23 -1.34 -18.56
CA GLU A 43 22.85 -0.03 -18.80
C GLU A 43 24.33 -0.21 -19.20
N SER A 44 25.04 -1.17 -18.61
CA SER A 44 26.41 -1.53 -19.02
C SER A 44 26.54 -2.00 -20.48
N ASP A 45 25.47 -2.54 -21.07
CA ASP A 45 25.41 -2.93 -22.49
C ASP A 45 24.94 -1.78 -23.41
N GLU A 46 24.16 -0.82 -22.89
CA GLU A 46 23.62 0.32 -23.66
C GLU A 46 24.56 1.53 -23.74
N GLU A 47 25.48 1.71 -22.78
CA GLU A 47 26.44 2.84 -22.75
C GLU A 47 27.40 2.83 -23.97
N ASN A 48 27.56 1.69 -24.64
CA ASN A 48 28.44 1.54 -25.81
C ASN A 48 27.81 2.04 -27.14
N VAL A 49 26.51 2.39 -27.16
CA VAL A 49 25.78 2.76 -28.39
C VAL A 49 25.32 4.22 -28.42
N VAL A 50 25.19 4.90 -27.27
CA VAL A 50 24.54 6.23 -27.18
C VAL A 50 25.53 7.42 -27.17
N SER A 51 26.83 7.19 -27.38
CA SER A 51 27.82 8.29 -27.42
C SER A 51 27.79 9.14 -28.69
N GLN A 52 26.88 8.87 -29.63
CA GLN A 52 26.81 9.59 -30.91
C GLN A 52 25.45 10.28 -31.08
N VAL A 53 25.48 11.62 -31.00
CA VAL A 53 24.46 12.57 -31.47
C VAL A 53 23.29 12.88 -30.52
N THR A 54 23.53 13.68 -29.47
CA THR A 54 22.47 14.56 -28.92
C THR A 54 23.03 15.95 -28.67
N HIS A 55 22.40 16.96 -29.27
CA HIS A 55 22.71 18.36 -28.99
C HIS A 55 22.51 18.67 -27.49
N PRO A 56 23.40 19.44 -26.85
CA PRO A 56 23.42 19.63 -25.40
C PRO A 56 22.14 20.28 -24.83
N GLU A 57 21.39 21.06 -25.62
CA GLU A 57 20.13 21.68 -25.17
C GLU A 57 18.99 20.67 -24.99
N GLU A 58 18.80 19.74 -25.92
CA GLU A 58 17.73 18.74 -25.79
C GLU A 58 17.97 17.79 -24.59
N ALA A 59 19.23 17.52 -24.26
CA ALA A 59 19.57 16.69 -23.11
C ALA A 59 19.15 17.35 -21.78
N VAL A 60 19.23 18.68 -21.68
CA VAL A 60 18.81 19.43 -20.49
C VAL A 60 17.28 19.43 -20.35
N GLU A 61 16.54 19.58 -21.45
CA GLU A 61 15.08 19.51 -21.44
C GLU A 61 14.57 18.12 -21.06
N ARG A 62 15.16 17.07 -21.64
CA ARG A 62 14.83 15.67 -21.28
C ARG A 62 15.06 15.41 -19.80
N ARG A 63 16.16 15.93 -19.22
CA ARG A 63 16.45 15.81 -17.78
C ARG A 63 15.37 16.46 -16.92
N LYS A 64 14.96 17.69 -17.23
CA LYS A 64 13.89 18.40 -16.52
C LYS A 64 12.55 17.64 -16.58
N ILE A 65 12.23 17.05 -17.73
CA ILE A 65 11.01 16.25 -17.89
C ILE A 65 11.04 15.03 -16.97
N ILE A 66 12.19 14.33 -16.91
CA ILE A 66 12.36 13.15 -16.06
C ILE A 66 12.26 13.52 -14.57
N GLU A 67 12.91 14.60 -14.15
CA GLU A 67 12.82 15.11 -12.77
C GLU A 67 11.37 15.43 -12.36
N ASN A 68 10.64 16.14 -13.23
CA ASN A 68 9.24 16.47 -12.96
C ASN A 68 8.35 15.23 -12.89
N LYS A 69 8.60 14.22 -13.73
CA LYS A 69 7.89 12.94 -13.67
C LYS A 69 8.16 12.21 -12.35
N ILE A 70 9.41 12.15 -11.91
CA ILE A 70 9.78 11.52 -10.63
C ILE A 70 9.11 12.24 -9.46
N LEU A 71 9.15 13.57 -9.44
CA LEU A 71 8.50 14.37 -8.40
C LEU A 71 6.98 14.16 -8.38
N ALA A 72 6.34 14.11 -9.55
CA ALA A 72 4.90 13.85 -9.65
C ALA A 72 4.54 12.45 -9.13
N VAL A 73 5.28 11.42 -9.55
CA VAL A 73 5.07 10.04 -9.08
C VAL A 73 5.28 9.95 -7.56
N GLY A 74 6.32 10.57 -7.02
CA GLY A 74 6.56 10.60 -5.57
C GLY A 74 5.44 11.28 -4.79
N ARG A 75 4.89 12.39 -5.29
CA ARG A 75 3.72 13.05 -4.69
C ARG A 75 2.48 12.16 -4.73
N MET A 76 2.21 11.53 -5.87
CA MET A 76 1.07 10.63 -6.02
C MET A 76 1.21 9.40 -5.12
N ALA A 77 2.40 8.80 -5.03
CA ALA A 77 2.66 7.68 -4.13
C ALA A 77 2.35 8.05 -2.66
N ARG A 78 2.74 9.25 -2.22
CA ARG A 78 2.40 9.75 -0.87
C ARG A 78 0.89 9.92 -0.69
N VAL A 79 0.19 10.46 -1.68
CA VAL A 79 -1.29 10.59 -1.63
C VAL A 79 -1.95 9.22 -1.58
N PHE A 80 -1.50 8.25 -2.37
CA PHE A 80 -2.03 6.88 -2.34
C PHE A 80 -1.80 6.18 -1.00
N ALA A 81 -0.63 6.35 -0.40
CA ALA A 81 -0.35 5.80 0.94
C ALA A 81 -1.31 6.37 1.99
N LEU A 82 -1.53 7.69 1.99
CA LEU A 82 -2.48 8.34 2.90
C LEU A 82 -3.92 7.89 2.65
N LEU A 83 -4.36 7.84 1.40
CA LEU A 83 -5.71 7.38 1.06
C LEU A 83 -5.95 5.94 1.50
N ARG A 84 -4.94 5.08 1.38
CA ARG A 84 -5.02 3.70 1.87
C ARG A 84 -5.16 3.66 3.39
N GLU A 85 -4.32 4.38 4.12
CA GLU A 85 -4.39 4.46 5.58
C GLU A 85 -5.76 4.96 6.06
N GLU A 86 -6.28 6.04 5.46
CA GLU A 86 -7.61 6.57 5.78
C GLU A 86 -8.73 5.59 5.41
N SER A 87 -8.59 4.84 4.31
CA SER A 87 -9.57 3.81 3.95
C SER A 87 -9.61 2.66 4.96
N GLU A 88 -8.45 2.28 5.50
CA GLU A 88 -8.31 1.23 6.52
C GLU A 88 -8.96 1.71 7.83
N LYS A 89 -8.66 2.93 8.31
CA LYS A 89 -9.32 3.56 9.48
C LYS A 89 -10.84 3.64 9.34
N VAL A 90 -11.32 4.06 8.16
CA VAL A 90 -12.76 4.12 7.86
C VAL A 90 -13.40 2.74 7.88
N SER A 91 -12.68 1.71 7.42
CA SER A 91 -13.15 0.32 7.45
C SER A 91 -13.24 -0.21 8.89
N GLU A 92 -12.25 0.10 9.74
CA GLU A 92 -12.26 -0.25 11.16
C GLU A 92 -13.45 0.41 11.88
N LEU A 93 -13.64 1.72 11.69
CA LEU A 93 -14.79 2.44 12.23
C LEU A 93 -16.12 1.81 11.79
N LYS A 94 -16.27 1.48 10.50
CA LYS A 94 -17.49 0.79 10.01
C LYS A 94 -17.68 -0.59 10.64
N SER A 95 -16.60 -1.32 10.88
CA SER A 95 -16.65 -2.62 11.57
C SER A 95 -17.14 -2.49 13.00
N ILE A 96 -16.69 -1.46 13.72
CA ILE A 96 -17.09 -1.19 15.12
C ILE A 96 -18.55 -0.74 15.20
N PHE A 97 -18.99 0.13 14.29
CA PHE A 97 -20.35 0.68 14.30
C PHE A 97 -21.43 -0.31 13.78
N GLY A 98 -21.07 -1.46 13.21
CA GLY A 98 -22.02 -2.44 12.66
C GLY A 98 -22.93 -1.88 11.55
N SER A 99 -22.60 -0.70 11.00
CA SER A 99 -23.41 0.06 10.05
C SER A 99 -22.59 0.34 8.80
N SER A 100 -23.23 0.17 7.63
CA SER A 100 -22.63 0.51 6.32
C SER A 100 -22.44 2.02 6.12
N LYS A 101 -22.98 2.86 7.01
CA LYS A 101 -22.95 4.32 6.93
C LYS A 101 -22.36 4.91 8.21
N LEU A 102 -21.30 5.69 8.06
CA LEU A 102 -20.74 6.52 9.12
C LEU A 102 -21.69 7.71 9.38
N PRO A 103 -21.93 8.09 10.65
CA PRO A 103 -22.75 9.25 10.96
C PRO A 103 -22.16 10.52 10.33
N TYR A 104 -23.02 11.31 9.69
CA TYR A 104 -22.63 12.59 9.10
C TYR A 104 -22.19 13.53 10.22
N GLY A 105 -20.89 13.79 10.31
CA GLY A 105 -20.31 14.68 11.32
C GLY A 105 -18.87 14.29 11.68
N THR A 106 -18.59 12.99 11.83
CA THR A 106 -17.25 12.51 12.22
C THR A 106 -16.20 12.72 11.13
N LEU A 107 -16.58 12.60 9.84
CA LEU A 107 -15.71 12.87 8.69
C LEU A 107 -15.63 14.36 8.31
N ALA A 108 -16.60 15.18 8.75
CA ALA A 108 -16.68 16.60 8.38
C ALA A 108 -15.77 17.49 9.22
N LEU A 109 -15.25 16.97 10.35
CA LEU A 109 -14.35 17.67 11.26
C LEU A 109 -12.89 17.74 10.74
N GLY A 110 -12.60 17.16 9.57
CA GLY A 110 -11.27 17.22 8.97
C GLY A 110 -10.24 16.34 9.67
N THR A 111 -8.97 16.50 9.28
CA THR A 111 -7.79 15.67 9.63
C THR A 111 -7.40 15.67 11.11
N ASP A 112 -8.20 16.27 11.98
CA ASP A 112 -7.91 16.34 13.41
C ASP A 112 -8.27 14.99 14.03
N SER A 113 -7.24 14.16 14.18
CA SER A 113 -7.31 12.79 14.71
C SER A 113 -8.01 12.68 16.08
N GLU A 114 -8.28 13.80 16.75
CA GLU A 114 -8.99 13.88 18.03
C GLU A 114 -10.47 13.50 17.90
N GLY A 115 -11.20 13.95 16.87
CA GLY A 115 -12.64 13.66 16.77
C GLY A 115 -12.96 12.16 16.55
N ILE A 116 -12.08 11.47 15.82
CA ILE A 116 -12.18 10.02 15.61
C ILE A 116 -11.68 9.25 16.83
N LYS A 117 -10.56 9.66 17.43
CA LYS A 117 -10.02 9.00 18.63
C LYS A 117 -10.95 9.15 19.82
N ASP A 118 -11.54 10.32 20.02
CA ASP A 118 -12.46 10.59 21.13
C ASP A 118 -13.78 9.80 20.99
N ALA A 119 -14.25 9.60 19.75
CA ALA A 119 -15.39 8.72 19.47
C ALA A 119 -15.08 7.23 19.73
N ILE A 120 -13.82 6.81 19.55
CA ILE A 120 -13.38 5.44 19.85
C ILE A 120 -13.17 5.26 21.37
N SER A 121 -12.52 6.21 22.04
CA SER A 121 -12.23 6.12 23.48
C SER A 121 -13.46 6.34 24.37
N GLY A 122 -14.42 7.16 23.94
CA GLY A 122 -15.65 7.41 24.70
C GLY A 122 -16.57 6.19 24.84
N PHE A 123 -16.34 5.12 24.09
CA PHE A 123 -17.14 3.88 24.17
C PHE A 123 -16.49 2.79 25.02
N GLU A 124 -15.17 2.87 25.27
CA GLU A 124 -14.46 1.90 26.12
C GLU A 124 -14.63 2.21 27.63
N ASP A 125 -15.08 3.43 27.94
CA ASP A 125 -15.38 3.93 29.29
C ASP A 125 -16.90 3.90 29.63
N ALA A 126 -17.72 3.20 28.82
CA ALA A 126 -19.18 3.08 28.97
C ALA A 126 -19.66 1.65 29.26
#